data_AF-A0A0C2CSR5-F1
#
_entry.id   AF-A0A0C2CSR5-F1
#
_cell.length_a   1.000
_cell.length_b   1.000
_cell.length_c   1.000
_cell.angle_alpha   90.00
_cell.angle_beta   90.00
_cell.angle_gamma   90.00
#
_symmetry.space_group_name_H-M   'P 1'
#
loop_
_entity.id
_entity.type
_entity.pdbx_description
1 polymer ?
#
loop_
_entity_poly.entity_id
_entity_poly.type
_entity_poly.pdbx_seq_one_letter_code
_entity_poly.pdbx_strand_id
1 'polypeptide(L)'
;MHMRVDRSWPSLLVVLFAAAACPTQGGTSSNAPGSERASGPVAACAAGDRAAGRELVMQLRAQQLEAQDPAHYEQHRGTLHDACSQGCGAACLEFARNSWAGAEADKFNALACSHDEPDGCAWGASEADPARAELCERGDLLACVDPAPEQLAELGAAGCSDNDGRSCSVQAWARCGVSGECDDQAIEAARKAAQLVPAPEILESLGAVYCHAGQTEQANASFAAACERGVQDSCERRCEQLRPARVLVVRDAAREAYANILTMMSLQSDVDEDWYTAVSVMNVEQLQAFEARLQRFTPPLSEPGAKAKVPPAVAAQYPELVAALLRGPQLDAKKLVYWFKRLPDMTDEQRTNLLTSLRSQWWVIPGDPTSTPVAFVDGIHQSQARSRD
;
A
#
# COMPACT_ATOMS: atom_id res chain seq x y z
N MET A 1 21.76 -5.97 25.29
CA MET A 1 20.52 -5.19 25.44
C MET A 1 19.43 -5.99 24.75
N HIS A 2 18.50 -6.55 25.54
CA HIS A 2 17.59 -7.60 25.10
C HIS A 2 16.32 -7.03 24.44
N MET A 3 15.95 -7.56 23.27
CA MET A 3 14.55 -7.67 22.86
C MET A 3 14.30 -9.08 22.33
N ARG A 4 13.32 -9.76 22.95
CA ARG A 4 12.75 -11.03 22.53
C ARG A 4 11.87 -10.80 21.31
N VAL A 5 11.99 -11.68 20.32
CA VAL A 5 11.01 -11.86 19.25
C VAL A 5 9.96 -12.83 19.78
N ASP A 6 8.73 -12.37 19.96
CA ASP A 6 7.59 -13.28 20.04
C ASP A 6 7.06 -13.51 18.62
N ARG A 7 7.27 -14.74 18.14
CA ARG A 7 6.56 -15.32 17.00
C ARG A 7 5.40 -16.12 17.56
N SER A 8 4.18 -15.62 17.39
CA SER A 8 2.98 -16.44 17.39
C SER A 8 1.99 -15.91 16.36
N TRP A 9 1.87 -16.65 15.26
CA TRP A 9 0.57 -16.87 14.63
C TRP A 9 0.21 -18.31 15.00
N PRO A 10 -1.01 -18.55 15.49
CA PRO A 10 -2.05 -18.94 14.55
C PRO A 10 -3.44 -18.37 14.84
N SER A 11 -4.22 -18.27 13.76
CA SER A 11 -5.68 -18.41 13.70
C SER A 11 -6.57 -17.32 14.31
N LEU A 12 -7.64 -17.02 13.54
CA LEU A 12 -8.99 -16.69 14.00
C LEU A 12 -9.16 -16.59 15.52
N LEU A 13 -9.38 -15.37 16.01
CA LEU A 13 -10.10 -15.13 17.25
C LEU A 13 -11.43 -14.47 16.89
N VAL A 14 -12.40 -15.33 16.55
CA VAL A 14 -13.81 -15.03 16.77
C VAL A 14 -13.96 -14.83 18.28
N VAL A 15 -14.15 -13.59 18.70
CA VAL A 15 -14.72 -13.30 20.01
C VAL A 15 -16.24 -13.24 19.84
N LEU A 16 -16.87 -14.41 20.03
CA LEU A 16 -18.28 -14.50 20.35
C LEU A 16 -18.48 -13.94 21.76
N PHE A 17 -19.16 -12.79 21.88
CA PHE A 17 -19.91 -12.49 23.10
C PHE A 17 -21.40 -12.72 22.85
N ALA A 18 -21.94 -13.64 23.62
CA ALA A 18 -23.35 -13.94 23.68
C ALA A 18 -24.15 -12.70 24.11
N ALA A 19 -25.27 -12.49 23.43
CA ALA A 19 -26.34 -11.63 23.88
C ALA A 19 -26.81 -12.05 25.29
N ALA A 20 -26.87 -11.08 26.21
CA ALA A 20 -27.70 -11.17 27.40
C ALA A 20 -28.53 -9.89 27.50
N ALA A 21 -29.82 -10.10 27.76
CA ALA A 21 -30.91 -9.16 27.64
C ALA A 21 -30.79 -7.88 28.47
N CYS A 22 -31.45 -6.82 28.00
CA CYS A 22 -31.77 -5.61 28.76
C CYS A 22 -32.39 -5.93 30.13
N PRO A 23 -32.16 -5.06 31.10
CA PRO A 23 -33.29 -4.48 31.81
C PRO A 23 -33.31 -2.96 31.63
N THR A 24 -34.43 -2.49 31.10
CA THR A 24 -34.92 -1.12 31.27
C THR A 24 -35.06 -0.82 32.76
N GLN A 25 -34.36 0.18 33.28
CA GLN A 25 -34.76 0.90 34.48
C GLN A 25 -34.42 2.39 34.34
N GLY A 26 -35.44 3.21 34.50
CA GLY A 26 -35.37 4.66 34.31
C GLY A 26 -34.50 5.34 35.35
N GLY A 27 -33.70 6.28 34.87
CA GLY A 27 -33.01 7.29 35.67
C GLY A 27 -33.64 8.65 35.39
N THR A 28 -34.29 9.20 36.39
CA THR A 28 -34.93 10.52 36.40
C THR A 28 -33.93 11.65 36.13
N SER A 29 -34.44 12.64 35.40
CA SER A 29 -33.91 14.00 35.18
C SER A 29 -33.01 14.53 36.31
N SER A 30 -31.80 14.96 35.95
CA SER A 30 -31.03 15.94 36.71
C SER A 30 -30.84 17.17 35.83
N ASN A 31 -31.55 18.25 36.18
CA ASN A 31 -31.40 19.57 35.58
C ASN A 31 -30.12 20.20 36.12
N ALA A 32 -29.04 20.14 35.35
CA ALA A 32 -27.90 21.04 35.53
C ALA A 32 -28.15 22.35 34.74
N PRO A 33 -27.99 23.53 35.35
CA PRO A 33 -28.19 24.79 34.66
C PRO A 33 -26.96 25.11 33.80
N GLY A 34 -27.13 25.04 32.48
CA GLY A 34 -26.09 25.36 31.51
C GLY A 34 -26.29 24.70 30.14
N SER A 35 -27.53 24.58 29.65
CA SER A 35 -27.81 24.13 28.28
C SER A 35 -27.95 25.33 27.35
N GLU A 36 -26.84 26.00 27.08
CA GLU A 36 -26.70 26.55 25.73
C GLU A 36 -26.75 25.33 24.80
N ARG A 37 -27.84 25.20 24.02
CA ARG A 37 -27.89 24.25 22.92
C ARG A 37 -26.60 24.48 22.13
N ALA A 38 -25.71 23.49 22.12
CA ALA A 38 -24.51 23.54 21.31
C ALA A 38 -24.94 23.93 19.88
N SER A 39 -24.67 25.16 19.51
CA SER A 39 -25.06 25.74 18.23
C SER A 39 -23.85 25.61 17.33
N GLY A 40 -23.97 24.80 16.29
CA GLY A 40 -22.86 24.58 15.36
C GLY A 40 -23.02 23.31 14.55
N PRO A 41 -22.23 23.16 13.47
CA PRO A 41 -22.32 22.04 12.55
C PRO A 41 -22.03 20.68 13.22
N VAL A 42 -21.14 20.65 14.22
CA VAL A 42 -20.85 19.43 14.99
C VAL A 42 -22.06 18.96 15.79
N ALA A 43 -22.73 19.86 16.50
CA ALA A 43 -23.89 19.52 17.32
C ALA A 43 -25.12 19.16 16.47
N ALA A 44 -25.30 19.83 15.33
CA ALA A 44 -26.33 19.47 14.35
C ALA A 44 -26.06 18.07 13.76
N CYS A 45 -24.83 17.79 13.37
CA CYS A 45 -24.42 16.46 12.89
C CYS A 45 -24.65 15.37 13.95
N ALA A 46 -24.24 15.62 15.21
CA ALA A 46 -24.46 14.71 16.33
C ALA A 46 -25.95 14.46 16.64
N ALA A 47 -26.83 15.40 16.28
CA ALA A 47 -28.27 15.24 16.35
C ALA A 47 -28.87 14.48 15.14
N GLY A 48 -28.03 13.97 14.23
CA GLY A 48 -28.44 13.22 13.04
C GLY A 48 -28.62 14.07 11.78
N ASP A 49 -28.27 15.36 11.80
CA ASP A 49 -28.31 16.19 10.59
C ASP A 49 -27.14 15.87 9.65
N ARG A 50 -27.38 14.98 8.69
CA ARG A 50 -26.39 14.57 7.70
C ARG A 50 -25.92 15.71 6.79
N ALA A 51 -26.75 16.73 6.55
CA ALA A 51 -26.34 17.86 5.72
C ALA A 51 -25.30 18.71 6.46
N ALA A 52 -25.52 18.95 7.76
CA ALA A 52 -24.54 19.61 8.62
C ALA A 52 -23.24 18.82 8.74
N GLY A 53 -23.33 17.48 8.81
CA GLY A 53 -22.15 16.60 8.80
C GLY A 53 -21.32 16.71 7.51
N ARG A 54 -21.97 16.69 6.34
CA ARG A 54 -21.29 16.89 5.05
C ARG A 54 -20.66 18.28 4.94
N GLU A 55 -21.37 19.32 5.37
CA GLU A 55 -20.84 20.69 5.38
C GLU A 55 -19.60 20.81 6.27
N LEU A 56 -19.64 20.23 7.48
CA LEU A 56 -18.49 20.16 8.38
C LEU A 56 -17.27 19.51 7.70
N VAL A 57 -17.46 18.33 7.11
CA VAL A 57 -16.37 17.61 6.42
C VAL A 57 -15.81 18.41 5.25
N MET A 58 -16.65 19.03 4.43
CA MET A 58 -16.19 19.90 3.33
C MET A 58 -15.36 21.08 3.83
N GLN A 59 -15.80 21.74 4.91
CA GLN A 59 -15.06 22.86 5.50
C GLN A 59 -13.69 22.41 6.05
N LEU A 60 -13.66 21.28 6.76
CA LEU A 60 -12.41 20.73 7.32
C LEU A 60 -11.43 20.32 6.22
N ARG A 61 -11.90 19.72 5.12
CA ARG A 61 -11.06 19.37 3.95
C ARG A 61 -10.51 20.61 3.27
N ALA A 62 -11.33 21.65 3.08
CA ALA A 62 -10.88 22.91 2.49
C ALA A 62 -9.80 23.59 3.33
N GLN A 63 -9.99 23.65 4.65
CA GLN A 63 -8.97 24.16 5.59
C GLN A 63 -7.66 23.37 5.50
N GLN A 64 -7.75 22.04 5.41
CA GLN A 64 -6.58 21.18 5.28
C GLN A 64 -5.81 21.42 3.97
N LEU A 65 -6.52 21.65 2.85
CA LEU A 65 -5.90 21.95 1.56
C LEU A 65 -5.24 23.33 1.51
N GLU A 66 -5.77 24.31 2.25
CA GLU A 66 -5.18 25.65 2.36
C GLU A 66 -3.95 25.67 3.29
N ALA A 67 -3.84 24.69 4.19
CA ALA A 67 -2.75 24.62 5.15
C ALA A 67 -1.43 24.17 4.52
N GLN A 68 -0.35 24.82 4.94
CA GLN A 68 1.03 24.49 4.51
C GLN A 68 1.87 23.84 5.63
N ASP A 69 1.34 23.81 6.86
CA ASP A 69 2.06 23.35 8.06
C ASP A 69 1.59 21.94 8.47
N PRO A 70 2.50 20.96 8.65
CA PRO A 70 2.19 19.64 9.22
C PRO A 70 1.41 19.67 10.54
N ALA A 71 1.60 20.67 11.41
CA ALA A 71 0.87 20.79 12.66
C ALA A 71 -0.65 20.95 12.44
N HIS A 72 -1.05 21.45 11.27
CA HIS A 72 -2.46 21.61 10.91
C HIS A 72 -3.15 20.25 10.70
N TYR A 73 -2.43 19.24 10.18
CA TYR A 73 -3.00 17.91 10.00
C TYR A 73 -3.34 17.23 11.33
N GLU A 74 -2.48 17.38 12.35
CA GLU A 74 -2.76 16.85 13.69
C GLU A 74 -3.98 17.53 14.31
N GLN A 75 -4.10 18.86 14.14
CA GLN A 75 -5.28 19.62 14.56
C GLN A 75 -6.55 19.19 13.80
N HIS A 76 -6.45 18.98 12.48
CA HIS A 76 -7.54 18.51 11.64
C HIS A 76 -8.03 17.14 12.10
N ARG A 77 -7.12 16.18 12.30
CA ARG A 77 -7.44 14.85 12.87
C ARG A 77 -8.06 14.97 14.25
N GLY A 78 -7.52 15.81 15.13
CA GLY A 78 -8.08 16.05 16.46
C GLY A 78 -9.52 16.56 16.40
N THR A 79 -9.79 17.50 15.49
CA THR A 79 -11.14 18.05 15.28
C THR A 79 -12.12 16.99 14.79
N LEU A 80 -11.72 16.16 13.84
CA LEU A 80 -12.53 15.03 13.36
C LEU A 80 -12.80 14.00 14.47
N HIS A 81 -11.78 13.67 15.26
CA HIS A 81 -11.89 12.75 16.39
C HIS A 81 -12.89 13.25 17.44
N ASP A 82 -12.79 14.54 17.81
CA ASP A 82 -13.66 15.16 18.80
C ASP A 82 -15.11 15.27 18.30
N ALA A 83 -15.32 15.59 17.03
CA ALA A 83 -16.65 15.60 16.41
C ALA A 83 -17.26 14.19 16.33
N CYS A 84 -16.46 13.20 15.95
CA CYS A 84 -16.86 11.79 15.95
C CYS A 84 -17.28 11.34 17.36
N SER A 85 -16.47 11.66 18.38
CA SER A 85 -16.75 11.32 19.78
C SER A 85 -18.04 11.97 20.32
N GLN A 86 -18.49 13.05 19.70
CA GLN A 86 -19.77 13.71 20.00
C GLN A 86 -20.97 13.08 19.28
N GLY A 87 -20.77 12.07 18.44
CA GLY A 87 -21.84 11.40 17.70
C GLY A 87 -21.99 11.84 16.25
N CYS A 88 -21.06 12.64 15.70
CA CYS A 88 -21.13 13.03 14.29
C CYS A 88 -20.61 11.90 13.38
N GLY A 89 -21.52 11.11 12.80
CA GLY A 89 -21.18 9.97 11.94
C GLY A 89 -20.31 10.33 10.73
N ALA A 90 -20.59 11.46 10.06
CA ALA A 90 -19.79 11.96 8.94
C ALA A 90 -18.32 12.25 9.33
N ALA A 91 -18.09 12.77 10.55
CA ALA A 91 -16.73 13.02 11.04
C ALA A 91 -16.00 11.71 11.37
N CYS A 92 -16.71 10.69 11.87
CA CYS A 92 -16.12 9.36 12.06
C CYS A 92 -15.69 8.73 10.73
N LEU A 93 -16.55 8.79 9.71
CA LEU A 93 -16.24 8.30 8.38
C LEU A 93 -15.04 9.03 7.78
N GLU A 94 -15.00 10.36 7.89
CA GLU A 94 -13.87 11.15 7.41
C GLU A 94 -12.58 10.81 8.15
N PHE A 95 -12.63 10.62 9.46
CA PHE A 95 -11.48 10.18 10.24
C PHE A 95 -10.98 8.81 9.76
N ALA A 96 -11.88 7.87 9.48
CA ALA A 96 -11.52 6.56 8.95
C ALA A 96 -10.80 6.66 7.60
N ARG A 97 -11.29 7.48 6.66
CA ARG A 97 -10.66 7.72 5.35
C ARG A 97 -9.25 8.31 5.47
N ASN A 98 -9.04 9.17 6.46
CA ASN A 98 -7.73 9.77 6.75
C ASN A 98 -6.80 8.84 7.54
N SER A 99 -7.27 7.70 8.04
CA SER A 99 -6.49 6.78 8.87
C SER A 99 -5.74 5.77 8.03
N TRP A 100 -4.41 5.72 8.13
CA TRP A 100 -3.59 4.75 7.38
C TRP A 100 -3.68 3.33 7.96
N ALA A 101 -3.74 3.24 9.30
CA ALA A 101 -3.82 1.99 10.02
C ALA A 101 -5.20 1.34 9.83
N GLY A 102 -5.24 0.15 9.22
CA GLY A 102 -6.50 -0.57 8.96
C GLY A 102 -7.37 -0.69 10.21
N ALA A 103 -6.81 -1.18 11.33
CA ALA A 103 -7.56 -1.31 12.58
C ALA A 103 -8.14 0.02 13.12
N GLU A 104 -7.50 1.16 12.84
CA GLU A 104 -8.04 2.47 13.20
C GLU A 104 -9.20 2.85 12.26
N ALA A 105 -9.00 2.70 10.94
CA ALA A 105 -10.05 2.93 9.95
C ALA A 105 -11.29 2.06 10.23
N ASP A 106 -11.11 0.77 10.50
CA ASP A 106 -12.16 -0.19 10.82
C ASP A 106 -12.99 0.25 12.04
N LYS A 107 -12.29 0.70 13.10
CA LYS A 107 -12.92 1.20 14.33
C LYS A 107 -13.79 2.43 14.03
N PHE A 108 -13.28 3.38 13.26
CA PHE A 108 -13.99 4.62 12.97
C PHE A 108 -15.13 4.43 11.96
N ASN A 109 -15.00 3.48 11.03
CA ASN A 109 -16.12 3.05 10.17
C ASN A 109 -17.25 2.43 11.00
N ALA A 110 -16.92 1.57 11.97
CA ALA A 110 -17.91 1.02 12.89
C ALA A 110 -18.60 2.11 13.75
N LEU A 111 -17.84 3.11 14.21
CA LEU A 111 -18.40 4.26 14.93
C LEU A 111 -19.32 5.10 14.04
N ALA A 112 -18.91 5.37 12.80
CA ALA A 112 -19.74 6.06 11.81
C ALA A 112 -21.09 5.34 11.62
N CYS A 113 -21.07 4.02 11.50
CA CYS A 113 -22.31 3.23 11.44
C CYS A 113 -23.17 3.36 12.70
N SER A 114 -22.55 3.31 13.89
CA SER A 114 -23.27 3.50 15.17
C SER A 114 -23.87 4.90 15.35
N HIS A 115 -23.46 5.84 14.51
CA HIS A 115 -23.95 7.22 14.44
C HIS A 115 -24.79 7.46 13.18
N ASP A 116 -25.41 6.39 12.66
CA ASP A 116 -26.36 6.41 11.53
C ASP A 116 -25.79 6.99 10.22
N GLU A 117 -24.47 6.88 10.00
CA GLU A 117 -23.82 7.20 8.73
C GLU A 117 -23.86 5.97 7.79
N PRO A 118 -24.65 6.01 6.68
CA PRO A 118 -24.87 4.84 5.83
C PRO A 118 -23.58 4.27 5.22
N ASP A 119 -22.67 5.15 4.80
CA ASP A 119 -21.38 4.77 4.24
C ASP A 119 -20.52 4.00 5.26
N GLY A 120 -20.58 4.38 6.54
CA GLY A 120 -19.91 3.65 7.62
C GLY A 120 -20.49 2.24 7.81
N CYS A 121 -21.80 2.09 7.66
CA CYS A 121 -22.46 0.77 7.76
C CYS A 121 -22.15 -0.13 6.57
N ALA A 122 -22.09 0.43 5.37
CA ALA A 122 -21.74 -0.30 4.16
C ALA A 122 -20.33 -0.90 4.22
N TRP A 123 -19.41 -0.27 4.95
CA TRP A 123 -18.07 -0.81 5.17
C TRP A 123 -18.05 -2.11 5.98
N GLY A 124 -18.93 -2.22 6.99
CA GLY A 124 -19.11 -3.44 7.79
C GLY A 124 -19.93 -4.54 7.11
N ALA A 125 -20.48 -4.26 5.93
CA ALA A 125 -21.26 -5.22 5.16
C ALA A 125 -20.37 -6.21 4.41
N SER A 126 -20.95 -7.36 4.03
CA SER A 126 -20.25 -8.34 3.20
C SER A 126 -19.83 -7.74 1.86
N GLU A 127 -18.79 -8.27 1.24
CA GLU A 127 -18.32 -7.86 -0.08
C GLU A 127 -19.40 -7.90 -1.18
N ALA A 128 -20.37 -8.80 -1.04
CA ALA A 128 -21.50 -8.92 -1.97
C ALA A 128 -22.64 -7.89 -1.70
N ASP A 129 -22.49 -7.02 -0.71
CA ASP A 129 -23.49 -6.02 -0.37
C ASP A 129 -23.50 -4.88 -1.40
N PRO A 130 -24.65 -4.55 -2.02
CA PRO A 130 -24.76 -3.47 -2.98
C PRO A 130 -24.28 -2.11 -2.46
N ALA A 131 -24.45 -1.83 -1.16
CA ALA A 131 -24.04 -0.56 -0.58
C ALA A 131 -22.51 -0.41 -0.55
N ARG A 132 -21.78 -1.53 -0.38
CA ARG A 132 -20.32 -1.55 -0.46
C ARG A 132 -19.83 -1.43 -1.89
N ALA A 133 -20.53 -2.04 -2.84
CA ALA A 133 -20.22 -1.87 -4.27
C ALA A 133 -20.42 -0.40 -4.71
N GLU A 134 -21.50 0.25 -4.28
CA GLU A 134 -21.74 1.67 -4.58
C GLU A 134 -20.63 2.58 -4.02
N LEU A 135 -20.13 2.30 -2.81
CA LEU A 135 -18.98 3.02 -2.25
C LEU A 135 -17.75 2.91 -3.16
N CYS A 136 -17.46 1.71 -3.64
CA CYS A 136 -16.35 1.49 -4.56
C CYS A 136 -16.55 2.28 -5.87
N GLU A 137 -17.74 2.24 -6.47
CA GLU A 137 -18.04 2.98 -7.71
C GLU A 137 -17.89 4.51 -7.56
N ARG A 138 -18.09 5.05 -6.35
CA ARG A 138 -17.83 6.46 -6.04
C ARG A 138 -16.35 6.78 -5.79
N GLY A 139 -15.48 5.78 -5.87
CA GLY A 139 -14.04 5.93 -5.67
C GLY A 139 -13.56 5.74 -4.24
N ASP A 140 -14.39 5.21 -3.32
CA ASP A 140 -13.92 4.79 -2.00
C ASP A 140 -13.12 3.48 -2.13
N LEU A 141 -11.82 3.62 -2.36
CA LEU A 141 -10.93 2.49 -2.68
C LEU A 141 -10.83 1.45 -1.56
N LEU A 142 -11.17 1.82 -0.31
CA LEU A 142 -11.21 0.84 0.80
C LEU A 142 -12.45 -0.06 0.73
N ALA A 143 -13.51 0.38 0.04
CA ALA A 143 -14.71 -0.43 -0.18
C ALA A 143 -14.52 -1.42 -1.34
N CYS A 144 -13.61 -1.13 -2.28
CA CYS A 144 -13.34 -1.96 -3.44
C CYS A 144 -12.67 -3.30 -3.08
N VAL A 145 -13.20 -4.38 -3.66
CA VAL A 145 -12.61 -5.73 -3.57
C VAL A 145 -11.83 -5.99 -4.86
N ASP A 146 -10.51 -6.04 -4.76
CA ASP A 146 -9.60 -6.33 -5.88
C ASP A 146 -9.96 -5.59 -7.19
N PRO A 147 -10.09 -4.25 -7.19
CA PRO A 147 -10.44 -3.50 -8.38
C PRO A 147 -9.47 -3.82 -9.52
N ALA A 148 -10.01 -3.96 -10.73
CA ALA A 148 -9.19 -4.23 -11.90
C ALA A 148 -8.20 -3.07 -12.11
N PRO A 149 -6.93 -3.33 -12.49
CA PRO A 149 -5.93 -2.29 -12.66
C PRO A 149 -6.37 -1.16 -13.60
N GLU A 150 -7.10 -1.51 -14.67
CA GLU A 150 -7.68 -0.55 -15.61
C GLU A 150 -8.73 0.38 -14.98
N GLN A 151 -9.42 -0.06 -13.92
CA GLN A 151 -10.42 0.74 -13.20
C GLN A 151 -9.77 1.65 -12.15
N LEU A 152 -8.55 1.35 -11.67
CA LEU A 152 -7.90 2.13 -10.62
C LEU A 152 -7.72 3.61 -10.98
N ALA A 153 -7.48 3.91 -12.27
CA ALA A 153 -7.36 5.29 -12.73
C ALA A 153 -8.68 6.05 -12.59
N GLU A 154 -9.79 5.44 -12.99
CA GLU A 154 -11.13 6.04 -12.91
C GLU A 154 -11.60 6.18 -11.46
N LEU A 155 -11.48 5.09 -10.68
CA LEU A 155 -11.87 5.08 -9.26
C LEU A 155 -11.02 6.04 -8.42
N GLY A 156 -9.70 6.05 -8.66
CA GLY A 156 -8.80 7.00 -8.01
C GLY A 156 -9.14 8.45 -8.36
N ALA A 157 -9.45 8.75 -9.63
CA ALA A 157 -9.86 10.08 -10.05
C ALA A 157 -11.20 10.51 -9.43
N ALA A 158 -12.18 9.61 -9.37
CA ALA A 158 -13.46 9.86 -8.71
C ALA A 158 -13.27 10.21 -7.23
N GLY A 159 -12.60 9.35 -6.47
CA GLY A 159 -12.34 9.60 -5.04
C GLY A 159 -11.48 10.85 -4.80
N CYS A 160 -10.50 11.11 -5.67
CA CYS A 160 -9.67 12.32 -5.54
C CYS A 160 -10.45 13.61 -5.83
N SER A 161 -11.44 13.57 -6.73
CA SER A 161 -12.34 14.70 -6.98
C SER A 161 -13.14 15.06 -5.71
N ASP A 162 -13.44 14.05 -4.89
CA ASP A 162 -14.07 14.19 -3.57
C ASP A 162 -13.07 14.51 -2.45
N ASN A 163 -11.82 14.86 -2.75
CA ASN A 163 -10.76 15.13 -1.77
C ASN A 163 -10.47 13.95 -0.82
N ASP A 164 -10.59 12.72 -1.31
CA ASP A 164 -10.06 11.56 -0.60
C ASP A 164 -8.55 11.45 -0.85
N GLY A 165 -7.74 11.61 0.21
CA GLY A 165 -6.27 11.64 0.08
C GLY A 165 -5.67 10.32 -0.41
N ARG A 166 -6.25 9.17 -0.03
CA ARG A 166 -5.79 7.86 -0.52
C ARG A 166 -6.09 7.70 -2.00
N SER A 167 -7.28 8.11 -2.42
CA SER A 167 -7.71 8.07 -3.82
C SER A 167 -6.89 9.00 -4.68
N CYS A 168 -6.53 10.18 -4.19
CA CYS A 168 -5.57 11.07 -4.85
C CYS A 168 -4.19 10.42 -5.03
N SER A 169 -3.70 9.67 -4.03
CA SER A 169 -2.45 8.93 -4.17
C SER A 169 -2.54 7.82 -5.22
N VAL A 170 -3.65 7.09 -5.25
CA VAL A 170 -3.88 6.04 -6.25
C VAL A 170 -4.06 6.63 -7.65
N GLN A 171 -4.74 7.77 -7.80
CA GLN A 171 -4.85 8.47 -9.08
C GLN A 171 -3.46 8.87 -9.59
N ALA A 172 -2.65 9.50 -8.73
CA ALA A 172 -1.30 9.90 -9.08
C ALA A 172 -0.44 8.71 -9.52
N TRP A 173 -0.54 7.59 -8.79
CA TRP A 173 0.17 6.37 -9.12
C TRP A 173 -0.35 5.69 -10.39
N ALA A 174 -1.66 5.56 -10.58
CA ALA A 174 -2.23 4.97 -11.78
C ALA A 174 -1.80 5.75 -13.03
N ARG A 175 -1.75 7.08 -12.93
CA ARG A 175 -1.30 7.94 -14.03
C ARG A 175 0.20 7.81 -14.28
N CYS A 176 1.02 7.97 -13.25
CA CYS A 176 2.48 7.97 -13.39
C CYS A 176 3.08 6.56 -13.50
N GLY A 177 2.75 5.66 -12.59
CA GLY A 177 3.31 4.31 -12.50
C GLY A 177 2.73 3.30 -13.50
N VAL A 178 1.44 3.38 -13.83
CA VAL A 178 0.80 2.42 -14.77
C VAL A 178 0.81 2.95 -16.20
N SER A 179 0.45 4.22 -16.41
CA SER A 179 0.40 4.81 -17.76
C SER A 179 1.70 5.50 -18.20
N GLY A 180 2.68 5.67 -17.30
CA GLY A 180 3.90 6.43 -17.59
C GLY A 180 3.67 7.94 -17.71
N GLU A 181 2.44 8.41 -17.46
CA GLU A 181 2.01 9.80 -17.56
C GLU A 181 2.33 10.55 -16.26
N CYS A 182 3.61 10.73 -15.97
CA CYS A 182 4.08 11.51 -14.82
C CYS A 182 4.04 13.02 -15.11
N ASP A 183 2.88 13.50 -15.54
CA ASP A 183 2.60 14.88 -15.92
C ASP A 183 2.17 15.75 -14.72
N ASP A 184 1.83 17.02 -14.99
CA ASP A 184 1.39 17.94 -13.95
C ASP A 184 0.14 17.46 -13.21
N GLN A 185 -0.74 16.68 -13.87
CA GLN A 185 -1.93 16.15 -13.20
C GLN A 185 -1.57 15.06 -12.20
N ALA A 186 -0.63 14.16 -12.54
CA ALA A 186 -0.13 13.17 -11.59
C ALA A 186 0.55 13.84 -10.38
N ILE A 187 1.34 14.88 -10.63
CA ILE A 187 1.99 15.66 -9.58
C ILE A 187 0.96 16.38 -8.69
N GLU A 188 -0.04 17.03 -9.27
CA GLU A 188 -1.11 17.70 -8.51
C GLU A 188 -1.88 16.71 -7.64
N ALA A 189 -2.26 15.54 -8.19
CA ALA A 189 -2.92 14.49 -7.42
C ALA A 189 -2.04 14.00 -6.25
N ALA A 190 -0.75 13.77 -6.48
CA ALA A 190 0.17 13.33 -5.42
C ALA A 190 0.35 14.40 -4.33
N ARG A 191 0.48 15.67 -4.72
CA ARG A 191 0.58 16.79 -3.77
C ARG A 191 -0.68 16.94 -2.95
N LYS A 192 -1.84 16.84 -3.60
CA LYS A 192 -3.14 16.89 -2.95
C LYS A 192 -3.30 15.74 -1.95
N ALA A 193 -2.87 14.53 -2.32
CA ALA A 193 -2.83 13.38 -1.40
C ALA A 193 -1.99 13.67 -0.16
N ALA A 194 -0.76 14.19 -0.33
CA ALA A 194 0.13 14.51 0.78
C ALA A 194 -0.36 15.67 1.65
N GLN A 195 -1.13 16.61 1.09
CA GLN A 195 -1.76 17.68 1.87
C GLN A 195 -2.91 17.16 2.71
N LEU A 196 -3.78 16.32 2.13
CA LEU A 196 -4.93 15.75 2.82
C LEU A 196 -4.50 14.74 3.88
N VAL A 197 -3.54 13.87 3.54
CA VAL A 197 -3.06 12.77 4.38
C VAL A 197 -1.51 12.73 4.28
N PRO A 198 -0.77 13.50 5.09
CA PRO A 198 0.70 13.54 5.10
C PRO A 198 1.30 12.29 5.78
N ALA A 199 0.77 11.11 5.47
CA ALA A 199 1.31 9.84 5.92
C ALA A 199 2.66 9.55 5.24
N PRO A 200 3.57 8.84 5.92
CA PRO A 200 4.89 8.52 5.37
C PRO A 200 4.83 7.86 3.98
N GLU A 201 3.91 6.93 3.75
CA GLU A 201 3.74 6.19 2.51
C GLU A 201 3.19 7.07 1.37
N ILE A 202 2.38 8.08 1.70
CA ILE A 202 1.90 9.08 0.74
C ILE A 202 3.03 10.02 0.34
N LEU A 203 3.89 10.40 1.28
CA LEU A 203 5.07 11.21 1.02
C LEU A 203 6.11 10.44 0.17
N GLU A 204 6.25 9.14 0.40
CA GLU A 204 7.06 8.27 -0.46
C GLU A 204 6.48 8.21 -1.88
N SER A 205 5.15 8.02 -2.01
CA SER A 205 4.47 8.01 -3.31
C SER A 205 4.64 9.34 -4.05
N LEU A 206 4.53 10.47 -3.35
CA LEU A 206 4.82 11.80 -3.89
C LEU A 206 6.28 11.91 -4.38
N GLY A 207 7.23 11.40 -3.60
CA GLY A 207 8.63 11.35 -4.00
C GLY A 207 8.85 10.57 -5.30
N ALA A 208 8.17 9.42 -5.45
CA ALA A 208 8.25 8.61 -6.65
C ALA A 208 7.70 9.36 -7.88
N VAL A 209 6.51 9.97 -7.74
CA VAL A 209 5.88 10.74 -8.83
C VAL A 209 6.78 11.90 -9.29
N TYR A 210 7.33 12.69 -8.35
CA TYR A 210 8.28 13.74 -8.68
C TYR A 210 9.51 13.19 -9.40
N CYS A 211 10.02 12.04 -8.97
CA CYS A 211 11.23 11.48 -9.55
C CYS A 211 11.04 11.07 -11.02
N HIS A 212 9.93 10.39 -11.31
CA HIS A 212 9.60 10.01 -12.68
C HIS A 212 9.31 11.23 -13.56
N ALA A 213 8.70 12.28 -13.00
CA ALA A 213 8.52 13.57 -13.67
C ALA A 213 9.83 14.38 -13.85
N GLY A 214 10.96 13.90 -13.30
CA GLY A 214 12.26 14.56 -13.40
C GLY A 214 12.49 15.72 -12.43
N GLN A 215 11.66 15.81 -11.39
CA GLN A 215 11.77 16.79 -10.31
C GLN A 215 12.61 16.22 -9.15
N THR A 216 13.91 16.03 -9.41
CA THR A 216 14.83 15.33 -8.50
C THR A 216 14.92 15.97 -7.10
N GLU A 217 14.96 17.29 -7.01
CA GLU A 217 15.06 17.97 -5.71
C GLU A 217 13.80 17.77 -4.87
N GLN A 218 12.62 17.93 -5.48
CA GLN A 218 11.32 17.73 -4.86
C GLN A 218 11.12 16.27 -4.44
N ALA A 219 11.56 15.32 -5.27
CA ALA A 219 11.53 13.91 -4.96
C ALA A 219 12.35 13.58 -3.71
N ASN A 220 13.61 14.02 -3.68
CA ASN A 220 14.51 13.80 -2.54
C ASN A 220 13.99 14.45 -1.26
N ALA A 221 13.39 15.64 -1.34
CA ALA A 221 12.74 16.28 -0.19
C ALA A 221 11.55 15.46 0.34
N SER A 222 10.77 14.85 -0.56
CA SER A 222 9.61 14.03 -0.19
C SER A 222 10.04 12.71 0.48
N PHE A 223 11.09 12.04 -0.02
CA PHE A 223 11.65 10.85 0.64
C PHE A 223 12.25 11.17 2.02
N ALA A 224 12.95 12.30 2.15
CA ALA A 224 13.45 12.75 3.45
C ALA A 224 12.29 12.96 4.44
N ALA A 225 11.20 13.60 4.00
CA ALA A 225 10.01 13.80 4.83
C ALA A 225 9.29 12.49 5.21
N ALA A 226 9.31 11.47 4.34
CA ALA A 226 8.80 10.14 4.65
C ALA A 226 9.70 9.40 5.67
N CYS A 227 11.02 9.52 5.52
CA CYS A 227 12.01 8.99 6.45
C CYS A 227 11.88 9.58 7.86
N GLU A 228 11.77 10.91 7.96
CA GLU A 228 11.58 11.62 9.24
C GLU A 228 10.34 11.12 10.00
N ARG A 229 9.35 10.59 9.26
CA ARG A 229 8.11 10.02 9.81
C ARG A 229 8.11 8.49 9.90
N GLY A 230 9.25 7.83 9.69
CA GLY A 230 9.45 6.42 10.04
C GLY A 230 9.43 5.40 8.89
N VAL A 231 9.34 5.83 7.62
CA VAL A 231 9.55 4.90 6.49
C VAL A 231 11.04 4.72 6.28
N GLN A 232 11.60 3.68 6.90
CA GLN A 232 13.02 3.40 6.88
C GLN A 232 13.56 3.25 5.45
N ASP A 233 12.78 2.63 4.56
CA ASP A 233 13.14 2.42 3.16
C ASP A 233 13.31 3.75 2.39
N SER A 234 12.73 4.84 2.89
CA SER A 234 12.88 6.19 2.31
C SER A 234 14.13 6.93 2.78
N CYS A 235 14.77 6.52 3.89
CA CYS A 235 15.88 7.26 4.49
C CYS A 235 17.16 7.31 3.65
N GLU A 236 17.39 6.27 2.87
CA GLU A 236 18.54 6.19 1.97
C GLU A 236 18.15 6.40 0.51
N ARG A 237 16.85 6.56 0.25
CA ARG A 237 16.25 6.62 -1.07
C ARG A 237 16.53 7.96 -1.71
N ARG A 238 17.08 7.91 -2.92
CA ARG A 238 17.28 9.09 -3.77
C ARG A 238 16.63 8.88 -5.12
N CYS A 239 16.14 9.96 -5.72
CA CYS A 239 15.57 9.91 -7.05
C CYS A 239 16.56 9.39 -8.09
N GLU A 240 17.85 9.70 -7.97
CA GLU A 240 18.88 9.16 -8.86
C GLU A 240 19.06 7.64 -8.74
N GLN A 241 18.65 7.05 -7.61
CA GLN A 241 18.59 5.60 -7.42
C GLN A 241 17.25 5.02 -7.91
N LEU A 242 16.20 5.85 -7.96
CA LEU A 242 14.87 5.50 -8.50
C LEU A 242 14.72 5.73 -10.01
N ARG A 243 15.71 6.34 -10.65
CA ARG A 243 15.89 6.27 -12.09
C ARG A 243 16.91 5.16 -12.37
N PRO A 244 16.53 3.92 -12.75
CA PRO A 244 15.21 3.34 -13.07
C PRO A 244 14.80 2.26 -12.04
N ALA A 245 14.23 2.66 -10.91
CA ALA A 245 13.66 1.73 -9.93
C ALA A 245 12.14 1.91 -9.87
N ARG A 246 11.45 1.18 -10.74
CA ARG A 246 10.63 0.02 -10.37
C ARG A 246 9.84 0.20 -9.06
N VAL A 247 8.84 1.06 -9.07
CA VAL A 247 7.82 1.10 -8.01
C VAL A 247 6.69 0.15 -8.38
N LEU A 248 6.27 -0.70 -7.43
CA LEU A 248 5.25 -1.72 -7.61
C LEU A 248 4.16 -1.54 -6.56
N VAL A 249 2.90 -1.55 -6.99
CA VAL A 249 1.78 -1.70 -6.06
C VAL A 249 1.65 -3.17 -5.71
N VAL A 250 1.80 -3.46 -4.42
CA VAL A 250 1.71 -4.80 -3.86
C VAL A 250 0.41 -4.88 -3.08
N ARG A 251 -0.48 -5.77 -3.51
CA ARG A 251 -1.67 -6.11 -2.70
C ARG A 251 -1.19 -6.83 -1.44
N ASP A 252 -1.70 -6.45 -0.28
CA ASP A 252 -1.25 -7.02 1.00
C ASP A 252 -1.39 -8.54 1.05
N ALA A 253 -2.50 -9.08 0.54
CA ALA A 253 -2.74 -10.52 0.46
C ALA A 253 -1.75 -11.27 -0.45
N ALA A 254 -1.09 -10.56 -1.39
CA ALA A 254 -0.13 -11.12 -2.34
C ALA A 254 1.31 -10.71 -2.04
N ARG A 255 1.58 -10.05 -0.90
CA ARG A 255 2.91 -9.47 -0.59
C ARG A 255 4.05 -10.47 -0.68
N GLU A 256 3.85 -11.70 -0.19
CA GLU A 256 4.86 -12.75 -0.28
C GLU A 256 5.12 -13.20 -1.73
N ALA A 257 4.07 -13.30 -2.55
CA ALA A 257 4.19 -13.66 -3.96
C ALA A 257 4.96 -12.58 -4.74
N TYR A 258 4.64 -11.30 -4.53
CA TYR A 258 5.39 -10.19 -5.12
C TYR A 258 6.86 -10.23 -4.70
N ALA A 259 7.17 -10.40 -3.41
CA ALA A 259 8.55 -10.47 -2.94
C ALA A 259 9.34 -11.62 -3.61
N ASN A 260 8.71 -12.79 -3.79
CA ASN A 260 9.35 -13.92 -4.45
C ASN A 260 9.52 -13.70 -5.96
N ILE A 261 8.48 -13.18 -6.64
CA ILE A 261 8.54 -12.80 -8.06
C ILE A 261 9.68 -11.81 -8.29
N LEU A 262 9.79 -10.76 -7.48
CA LEU A 262 10.83 -9.75 -7.62
C LEU A 262 12.22 -10.31 -7.41
N THR A 263 12.38 -11.19 -6.42
CA THR A 263 13.63 -11.91 -6.21
C THR A 263 13.99 -12.70 -7.48
N MET A 264 13.05 -13.46 -8.05
CA MET A 264 13.31 -14.26 -9.25
C MET A 264 13.50 -13.45 -10.53
N MET A 265 12.80 -12.31 -10.67
CA MET A 265 13.04 -11.35 -11.74
C MET A 265 14.45 -10.79 -11.63
N SER A 266 14.90 -10.41 -10.43
CA SER A 266 16.28 -10.03 -10.22
C SER A 266 17.25 -11.15 -10.59
N LEU A 267 16.84 -12.42 -10.59
CA LEU A 267 17.69 -13.50 -11.06
C LEU A 267 17.73 -13.62 -12.61
N GLN A 268 16.82 -13.02 -13.36
CA GLN A 268 16.88 -13.09 -14.83
C GLN A 268 17.87 -12.06 -15.39
N SER A 269 18.53 -12.39 -16.51
CA SER A 269 19.47 -11.48 -17.19
C SER A 269 18.76 -10.41 -18.02
N ASP A 270 17.52 -10.66 -18.43
CA ASP A 270 16.83 -9.92 -19.50
C ASP A 270 15.55 -9.22 -18.99
N VAL A 271 15.53 -8.80 -17.71
CA VAL A 271 14.38 -8.05 -17.16
C VAL A 271 14.45 -6.59 -17.57
N ASP A 272 13.48 -6.17 -18.39
CA ASP A 272 13.23 -4.78 -18.72
C ASP A 272 12.31 -4.08 -17.68
N GLU A 273 12.06 -2.79 -17.89
CA GLU A 273 11.15 -2.01 -17.03
C GLU A 273 9.69 -2.45 -17.18
N ASP A 274 9.28 -2.90 -18.36
CA ASP A 274 7.90 -3.24 -18.69
C ASP A 274 7.41 -4.47 -17.92
N TRP A 275 8.31 -5.34 -17.46
CA TRP A 275 7.97 -6.43 -16.56
C TRP A 275 7.41 -5.96 -15.21
N TYR A 276 7.94 -4.84 -14.68
CA TYR A 276 7.48 -4.31 -13.40
C TYR A 276 6.06 -3.76 -13.53
N THR A 277 5.82 -3.01 -14.60
CA THR A 277 4.47 -2.56 -14.97
C THR A 277 3.53 -3.73 -15.13
N ALA A 278 3.92 -4.77 -15.88
CA ALA A 278 3.09 -5.96 -16.04
C ALA A 278 2.78 -6.64 -14.69
N VAL A 279 3.77 -6.84 -13.82
CA VAL A 279 3.58 -7.46 -12.50
C VAL A 279 2.64 -6.65 -11.60
N SER A 280 2.70 -5.32 -11.66
CA SER A 280 1.80 -4.45 -10.89
C SER A 280 0.31 -4.60 -11.27
N VAL A 281 0.03 -4.99 -12.51
CA VAL A 281 -1.34 -5.13 -13.01
C VAL A 281 -1.82 -6.58 -13.05
N MET A 282 -0.98 -7.55 -12.67
CA MET A 282 -1.39 -8.94 -12.60
C MET A 282 -2.38 -9.16 -11.44
N ASN A 283 -3.45 -9.91 -11.70
CA ASN A 283 -4.28 -10.47 -10.65
C ASN A 283 -3.58 -11.67 -9.96
N VAL A 284 -4.19 -12.21 -8.90
CA VAL A 284 -3.58 -13.30 -8.10
C VAL A 284 -3.26 -14.54 -8.94
N GLU A 285 -4.15 -14.94 -9.86
CA GLU A 285 -3.94 -16.11 -10.74
C GLU A 285 -2.77 -15.86 -11.71
N GLN A 286 -2.72 -14.67 -12.30
CA GLN A 286 -1.63 -14.26 -13.20
C GLN A 286 -0.29 -14.18 -12.47
N LEU A 287 -0.26 -13.65 -11.24
CA LEU A 287 0.95 -13.63 -10.40
C LEU A 287 1.45 -15.06 -10.13
N GLN A 288 0.57 -15.98 -9.75
CA GLN A 288 0.94 -17.39 -9.51
C GLN A 288 1.45 -18.07 -10.79
N ALA A 289 0.81 -17.83 -11.92
CA ALA A 289 1.24 -18.36 -13.21
C ALA A 289 2.61 -17.80 -13.63
N PHE A 290 2.84 -16.52 -13.41
CA PHE A 290 4.11 -15.86 -13.68
C PHE A 290 5.21 -16.36 -12.75
N GLU A 291 4.92 -16.50 -11.46
CA GLU A 291 5.84 -17.07 -10.48
C GLU A 291 6.28 -18.48 -10.89
N ALA A 292 5.34 -19.37 -11.22
CA ALA A 292 5.63 -20.72 -11.68
C ALA A 292 6.49 -20.73 -12.97
N ARG A 293 6.25 -19.76 -13.86
CA ARG A 293 7.06 -19.58 -15.07
C ARG A 293 8.48 -19.14 -14.71
N LEU A 294 8.65 -18.11 -13.89
CA LEU A 294 9.96 -17.68 -13.42
C LEU A 294 10.73 -18.81 -12.73
N GLN A 295 10.05 -19.61 -11.90
CA GLN A 295 10.67 -20.78 -11.25
C GLN A 295 11.20 -21.80 -12.26
N ARG A 296 10.49 -22.03 -13.39
CA ARG A 296 10.95 -22.95 -14.43
C ARG A 296 12.21 -22.46 -15.15
N PHE A 297 12.35 -21.14 -15.30
CA PHE A 297 13.49 -20.51 -15.97
C PHE A 297 14.62 -20.09 -15.01
N THR A 298 14.38 -20.24 -13.71
CA THR A 298 15.40 -20.03 -12.68
C THR A 298 16.01 -21.38 -12.29
N PRO A 299 17.33 -21.50 -12.13
CA PRO A 299 17.94 -22.75 -11.69
C PRO A 299 17.36 -23.24 -10.35
N PRO A 300 17.21 -24.56 -10.15
CA PRO A 300 16.77 -25.10 -8.88
C PRO A 300 17.81 -24.82 -7.79
N LEU A 301 17.42 -25.05 -6.54
CA LEU A 301 18.37 -24.99 -5.42
C LEU A 301 19.52 -25.99 -5.65
N SER A 302 20.75 -25.56 -5.38
CA SER A 302 21.95 -26.36 -5.61
C SER A 302 22.01 -27.62 -4.75
N GLU A 303 21.32 -27.62 -3.60
CA GLU A 303 21.16 -28.80 -2.75
C GLU A 303 19.84 -28.79 -1.96
N PRO A 304 19.31 -29.97 -1.58
CA PRO A 304 18.19 -30.07 -0.64
C PRO A 304 18.55 -29.46 0.72
N GLY A 305 17.65 -28.63 1.26
CA GLY A 305 17.84 -28.00 2.58
C GLY A 305 18.82 -26.82 2.61
N ALA A 306 19.34 -26.35 1.47
CA ALA A 306 20.22 -25.18 1.39
C ALA A 306 19.64 -23.95 2.12
N LYS A 307 18.31 -23.74 2.01
CA LYS A 307 17.58 -22.66 2.70
C LYS A 307 17.74 -22.70 4.22
N ALA A 308 17.82 -23.88 4.84
CA ALA A 308 17.96 -24.02 6.29
C ALA A 308 19.32 -23.55 6.82
N LYS A 309 20.30 -23.39 5.93
CA LYS A 309 21.67 -22.97 6.25
C LYS A 309 21.87 -21.46 6.16
N VAL A 310 20.86 -20.71 5.73
CA VAL A 310 20.95 -19.25 5.56
C VAL A 310 20.67 -18.57 6.91
N PRO A 311 21.60 -17.75 7.43
CA PRO A 311 21.31 -16.93 8.60
C PRO A 311 20.14 -15.97 8.32
N PRO A 312 19.12 -15.86 9.18
CA PRO A 312 17.95 -15.01 8.93
C PRO A 312 18.29 -13.54 8.65
N ALA A 313 19.28 -12.99 9.35
CA ALA A 313 19.73 -11.61 9.14
C ALA A 313 20.31 -11.40 7.73
N VAL A 314 21.09 -12.36 7.23
CA VAL A 314 21.68 -12.30 5.88
C VAL A 314 20.59 -12.45 4.82
N ALA A 315 19.58 -13.31 5.05
CA ALA A 315 18.43 -13.46 4.17
C ALA A 315 17.61 -12.17 4.04
N ALA A 316 17.40 -11.48 5.15
CA ALA A 316 16.65 -10.21 5.17
C ALA A 316 17.43 -9.07 4.51
N GLN A 317 18.75 -9.00 4.74
CA GLN A 317 19.58 -7.90 4.26
C GLN A 317 19.96 -8.04 2.77
N TYR A 318 20.11 -9.27 2.27
CA TYR A 318 20.59 -9.52 0.90
C TYR A 318 19.75 -10.60 0.17
N PRO A 319 18.43 -10.41 0.03
CA PRO A 319 17.52 -11.45 -0.45
C PRO A 319 17.90 -11.98 -1.83
N GLU A 320 18.28 -11.10 -2.75
CA GLU A 320 18.65 -11.45 -4.13
C GLU A 320 19.94 -12.27 -4.20
N LEU A 321 20.99 -11.82 -3.52
CA LEU A 321 22.28 -12.51 -3.46
C LEU A 321 22.17 -13.87 -2.78
N VAL A 322 21.38 -13.95 -1.70
CA VAL A 322 21.07 -15.22 -1.05
C VAL A 322 20.36 -16.15 -2.02
N ALA A 323 19.34 -15.66 -2.73
CA ALA A 323 18.60 -16.47 -3.70
C ALA A 323 19.48 -16.96 -4.85
N ALA A 324 20.40 -16.12 -5.34
CA ALA A 324 21.35 -16.47 -6.39
C ALA A 324 22.38 -17.50 -5.91
N LEU A 325 22.96 -17.32 -4.72
CA LEU A 325 23.92 -18.25 -4.13
C LEU A 325 23.30 -19.63 -3.93
N LEU A 326 22.09 -19.70 -3.37
CA LEU A 326 21.37 -20.96 -3.16
C LEU A 326 21.10 -21.75 -4.46
N ARG A 327 21.22 -21.12 -5.62
CA ARG A 327 20.96 -21.68 -6.95
C ARG A 327 22.22 -21.73 -7.82
N GLY A 328 23.37 -21.40 -7.25
CA GLY A 328 24.65 -21.48 -7.95
C GLY A 328 25.00 -22.94 -8.24
N PRO A 329 25.09 -23.38 -9.51
CA PRO A 329 25.26 -24.80 -9.85
C PRO A 329 26.57 -25.40 -9.33
N GLN A 330 27.56 -24.58 -8.99
CA GLN A 330 28.88 -25.00 -8.49
C GLN A 330 29.06 -24.80 -6.98
N LEU A 331 28.00 -24.41 -6.26
CA LEU A 331 28.05 -24.08 -4.84
C LEU A 331 27.50 -25.23 -3.99
N ASP A 332 28.42 -25.99 -3.40
CA ASP A 332 28.12 -26.97 -2.36
C ASP A 332 27.85 -26.31 -1.00
N ALA A 333 27.39 -27.10 -0.03
CA ALA A 333 27.13 -26.67 1.34
C ALA A 333 28.24 -25.83 1.98
N LYS A 334 29.51 -26.23 1.79
CA LYS A 334 30.65 -25.54 2.43
C LYS A 334 30.88 -24.18 1.79
N LYS A 335 30.76 -24.10 0.46
CA LYS A 335 30.86 -22.84 -0.29
C LYS A 335 29.71 -21.89 0.04
N LEU A 336 28.49 -22.40 0.21
CA LEU A 336 27.34 -21.58 0.63
C LEU A 336 27.57 -20.94 1.99
N VAL A 337 27.98 -21.74 2.99
CA VAL A 337 28.30 -21.23 4.33
C VAL A 337 29.41 -20.19 4.28
N TYR A 338 30.45 -20.42 3.47
CA TYR A 338 31.52 -19.45 3.26
C TYR A 338 31.00 -18.12 2.71
N TRP A 339 30.17 -18.15 1.66
CA TRP A 339 29.63 -16.93 1.06
C TRP A 339 28.68 -16.18 1.99
N PHE A 340 27.76 -16.87 2.67
CA PHE A 340 26.86 -16.22 3.63
C PHE A 340 27.58 -15.58 4.81
N LYS A 341 28.71 -16.16 5.25
CA LYS A 341 29.56 -15.53 6.26
C LYS A 341 30.25 -14.27 5.74
N ARG A 342 30.60 -14.22 4.46
CA ARG A 342 31.37 -13.14 3.85
C ARG A 342 30.50 -11.97 3.35
N LEU A 343 29.24 -12.21 3.02
CA LEU A 343 28.31 -11.19 2.47
C LEU A 343 28.25 -9.88 3.28
N PRO A 344 28.15 -9.89 4.62
CA PRO A 344 28.09 -8.65 5.41
C PRO A 344 29.37 -7.80 5.31
N ASP A 345 30.51 -8.44 5.09
CA ASP A 345 31.83 -7.78 5.02
C ASP A 345 32.18 -7.29 3.60
N MET A 346 31.32 -7.54 2.60
CA MET A 346 31.56 -7.12 1.23
C MET A 346 31.24 -5.64 1.02
N THR A 347 31.87 -5.04 0.02
CA THR A 347 31.42 -3.76 -0.56
C THR A 347 30.26 -3.97 -1.53
N ASP A 348 29.52 -2.91 -1.86
CA ASP A 348 28.44 -2.99 -2.86
C ASP A 348 28.94 -3.41 -4.23
N GLU A 349 30.13 -2.96 -4.62
CA GLU A 349 30.79 -3.38 -5.85
C GLU A 349 31.10 -4.89 -5.84
N GLN A 350 31.61 -5.43 -4.74
CA GLN A 350 31.88 -6.87 -4.60
C GLN A 350 30.60 -7.69 -4.65
N ARG A 351 29.54 -7.21 -3.99
CA ARG A 351 28.20 -7.82 -4.03
C ARG A 351 27.63 -7.84 -5.45
N THR A 352 27.74 -6.72 -6.16
CA THR A 352 27.29 -6.59 -7.56
C THR A 352 28.05 -7.53 -8.48
N ASN A 353 29.38 -7.57 -8.37
CA ASN A 353 30.22 -8.45 -9.17
C ASN A 353 29.94 -9.94 -8.91
N LEU A 354 29.69 -10.31 -7.65
CA LEU A 354 29.29 -11.67 -7.30
C LEU A 354 27.95 -12.04 -7.93
N LEU A 355 26.95 -11.17 -7.83
CA LEU A 355 25.63 -11.40 -8.40
C LEU A 355 25.69 -11.57 -9.92
N THR A 356 26.40 -10.68 -10.61
CA THR A 356 26.64 -10.76 -12.06
C THR A 356 27.35 -12.05 -12.45
N SER A 357 28.35 -12.47 -11.68
CA SER A 357 29.07 -13.73 -11.91
C SER A 357 28.19 -14.97 -11.69
N LEU A 358 27.27 -14.93 -10.72
CA LEU A 358 26.32 -16.02 -10.50
C LEU A 358 25.29 -16.11 -11.63
N ARG A 359 24.76 -14.96 -12.08
CA ARG A 359 23.82 -14.89 -13.21
C ARG A 359 24.43 -15.41 -14.51
N SER A 360 25.70 -15.09 -14.80
CA SER A 360 26.37 -15.55 -16.03
C SER A 360 26.66 -17.05 -16.05
N GLN A 361 26.61 -17.72 -14.90
CA GLN A 361 26.76 -19.18 -14.80
C GLN A 361 25.44 -19.94 -15.03
N TRP A 362 24.32 -19.23 -15.19
CA TRP A 362 23.02 -19.84 -15.42
C TRP A 362 22.85 -20.17 -16.89
N TRP A 363 22.64 -21.46 -17.16
CA TRP A 363 22.35 -21.96 -18.49
C TRP A 363 20.95 -21.48 -18.87
N VAL A 364 20.83 -20.75 -19.97
CA VAL A 364 19.54 -20.45 -20.59
C VAL A 364 18.88 -21.79 -20.89
N ILE A 365 17.74 -22.07 -20.26
CA ILE A 365 16.96 -23.28 -20.58
C ILE A 365 16.37 -23.04 -21.97
N PRO A 366 16.72 -23.83 -23.00
CA PRO A 366 16.07 -23.74 -24.29
C PRO A 366 14.61 -24.20 -24.11
N GLY A 367 13.70 -23.23 -24.08
CA GLY A 367 12.26 -23.44 -24.02
C GLY A 367 11.60 -23.01 -25.32
N ASP A 368 10.32 -23.38 -25.48
CA ASP A 368 9.47 -22.77 -26.50
C ASP A 368 9.44 -21.24 -26.24
N PRO A 369 9.82 -20.40 -27.23
CA PRO A 369 9.87 -18.94 -27.07
C PRO A 369 8.53 -18.35 -26.62
N THR A 370 7.41 -19.01 -26.94
CA THR A 370 6.06 -18.60 -26.51
C THR A 370 5.74 -18.91 -25.04
N SER A 371 6.58 -19.72 -24.37
CA SER A 371 6.41 -20.13 -22.98
C SER A 371 7.39 -19.44 -22.02
N THR A 372 8.10 -18.42 -22.51
CA THR A 372 9.10 -17.66 -21.75
C THR A 372 8.45 -16.64 -20.81
N PRO A 373 9.16 -16.19 -19.75
CA PRO A 373 8.70 -15.06 -18.94
C PRO A 373 8.42 -13.80 -19.76
N VAL A 374 9.27 -13.49 -20.76
CA VAL A 374 9.08 -12.36 -21.70
C VAL A 374 7.74 -12.48 -22.42
N ALA A 375 7.46 -13.62 -23.06
CA ALA A 375 6.21 -13.83 -23.78
C ALA A 375 4.96 -13.76 -22.87
N PHE A 376 5.10 -14.08 -21.58
CA PHE A 376 4.01 -13.90 -20.62
C PHE A 376 3.73 -12.42 -20.37
N VAL A 377 4.78 -11.63 -20.12
CA VAL A 377 4.68 -10.17 -19.91
C VAL A 377 4.07 -9.50 -21.14
N ASP A 378 4.52 -9.85 -22.34
CA ASP A 378 3.94 -9.35 -23.59
C ASP A 378 2.43 -9.65 -23.70
N GLY A 379 2.03 -10.85 -23.26
CA GLY A 379 0.62 -11.26 -23.23
C GLY A 379 -0.22 -10.41 -22.28
N ILE A 380 0.32 -10.04 -21.11
CA ILE A 380 -0.33 -9.14 -20.15
C ILE A 380 -0.53 -7.76 -20.78
N HIS A 381 0.51 -7.19 -21.38
CA HIS A 381 0.42 -5.89 -22.06
C HIS A 381 -0.61 -5.89 -23.19
N GLN A 382 -0.64 -6.94 -24.01
CA GLN A 382 -1.63 -7.06 -25.09
C GLN A 382 -3.06 -7.18 -24.56
N SER A 383 -3.27 -7.86 -23.42
CA SER A 383 -4.59 -7.95 -22.80
C SER A 383 -5.07 -6.59 -22.29
N GLN A 384 -4.15 -5.80 -21.73
CA GLN A 384 -4.42 -4.44 -21.23
C GLN A 384 -4.66 -3.44 -22.37
N ALA A 385 -4.00 -3.59 -23.51
CA ALA A 385 -4.27 -2.76 -24.68
C ALA A 385 -5.68 -3.02 -25.24
N ARG A 386 -6.11 -4.29 -25.29
CA ARG A 386 -7.44 -4.68 -25.81
C ARG A 386 -8.60 -4.30 -24.89
N SER A 387 -8.38 -4.11 -23.59
CA SER A 387 -9.44 -3.65 -22.68
C SER A 387 -9.68 -2.14 -22.76
N ARG A 388 -8.79 -1.39 -23.43
CA ARG A 388 -8.89 0.06 -23.63
C ARG A 388 -9.57 0.46 -24.95
N ASP A 389 -9.65 -0.46 -25.91
CA ASP A 389 -10.36 -0.32 -27.19
C ASP A 389 -11.81 -0.83 -27.06
#